data_AF-A0A090D1L0-F1
#
_entry.id   AF-A0A090D1L0-F1
#
_cell.length_a   1.000
_cell.length_b   1.000
_cell.length_c   1.000
_cell.angle_alpha   90.00
_cell.angle_beta   90.00
_cell.angle_gamma   90.00
#
_symmetry.space_group_name_H-M   'P 1'
#
loop_
_entity.id
_entity.type
_entity.pdbx_description
1 polymer ?
#
loop_
_entity_poly.entity_id
_entity_poly.type
_entity_poly.pdbx_seq_one_letter_code
_entity_poly.pdbx_strand_id
1 'polypeptide(L)'
;MEDSQLEFLAFDETPAEKYLGVASIRFFGQIILRYKVQRTKDGNGIFIAAPSFKKVDQSGEHWCQWFMLDSMSHNETVTNLIKTKVKAHYNSRSGGSSCDQNGFGGYNPSSAQKAAPASNGWGSQLLSPRTA
;
A
#
# COMPACT_ATOMS: atom_id res chain seq x y z
N MET A 1 12.70 -14.82 -21.58
CA MET A 1 12.86 -14.80 -20.12
C MET A 1 12.07 -13.62 -19.62
N GLU A 2 11.09 -13.82 -18.75
CA GLU A 2 10.49 -12.67 -18.07
C GLU A 2 11.51 -12.19 -17.03
N ASP A 3 12.29 -11.18 -17.41
CA ASP A 3 13.03 -10.38 -16.46
C ASP A 3 12.02 -9.81 -15.47
N SER A 4 11.94 -10.38 -14.27
CA SER A 4 11.15 -9.80 -13.19
C SER A 4 11.69 -8.40 -12.95
N GLN A 5 10.97 -7.40 -13.48
CA GLN A 5 11.34 -5.99 -13.41
C GLN A 5 11.45 -5.48 -11.97
N LEU A 6 10.95 -6.26 -11.01
CA LEU A 6 10.95 -5.95 -9.61
C LEU A 6 11.30 -7.19 -8.78
N GLU A 7 12.32 -7.08 -7.93
CA GLU A 7 12.78 -8.14 -7.03
C GLU A 7 12.88 -7.60 -5.60
N PHE A 8 12.43 -8.37 -4.62
CA PHE A 8 12.64 -8.06 -3.21
C PHE A 8 13.98 -8.64 -2.75
N LEU A 9 14.88 -7.79 -2.24
CA LEU A 9 16.22 -8.21 -1.83
C LEU A 9 16.28 -8.57 -0.35
N ALA A 10 15.91 -7.63 0.52
CA ALA A 10 16.12 -7.78 1.95
C ALA A 10 15.18 -6.89 2.76
N PHE A 11 14.99 -7.27 4.02
CA PHE A 11 14.39 -6.44 5.06
C PHE A 11 15.35 -6.35 6.25
N ASP A 12 15.89 -5.16 6.47
CA ASP A 12 16.81 -4.88 7.57
C ASP A 12 16.01 -4.28 8.73
N GLU A 13 15.79 -5.04 9.80
CA GLU A 13 15.08 -4.54 10.98
C GLU A 13 15.89 -3.47 11.71
N THR A 14 15.18 -2.46 12.23
CA THR A 14 15.79 -1.34 12.95
C THR A 14 15.09 -1.13 14.30
N PRO A 15 15.31 -2.01 15.30
CA PRO A 15 14.58 -1.97 16.57
C PRO A 15 14.84 -0.71 17.41
N ALA A 16 15.96 -0.02 17.17
CA ALA A 16 16.30 1.25 17.83
C ALA A 16 15.59 2.47 17.21
N GLU A 17 14.88 2.28 16.10
CA GLU A 17 14.27 3.35 15.32
C GLU A 17 12.75 3.36 15.46
N LYS A 18 12.12 4.49 15.13
CA LYS A 18 10.65 4.61 15.13
C LYS A 18 9.99 3.72 14.06
N TYR A 19 10.72 3.38 13.01
CA TYR A 19 10.25 2.53 11.92
C TYR A 19 10.74 1.09 12.13
N LEU A 20 9.98 0.12 11.61
CA LEU A 20 10.22 -1.31 11.80
C LEU A 20 11.53 -1.77 11.15
N GLY A 21 11.85 -1.21 9.99
CA GLY A 21 13.03 -1.57 9.23
C GLY A 21 13.08 -0.91 7.87
N VAL A 22 14.09 -1.28 7.10
CA VAL A 22 14.32 -0.83 5.73
C VAL A 22 14.14 -2.00 4.78
N ALA A 23 13.20 -1.88 3.85
CA ALA A 23 13.02 -2.84 2.77
C ALA A 23 13.82 -2.39 1.54
N SER A 24 14.60 -3.31 0.97
CA SER A 24 15.40 -3.08 -0.24
C SER A 24 14.82 -3.87 -1.40
N ILE A 25 14.55 -3.20 -2.51
CA ILE A 25 14.07 -3.80 -3.76
C ILE A 25 15.03 -3.50 -4.90
N ARG A 26 15.14 -4.41 -5.87
CA ARG A 26 15.84 -4.20 -7.14
C ARG A 26 14.80 -3.93 -8.23
N PHE A 27 15.02 -2.87 -8.99
CA PHE A 27 14.18 -2.41 -10.09
C PHE A 27 14.97 -2.51 -11.40
N PHE A 28 14.37 -3.10 -12.44
CA PHE A 28 14.98 -3.35 -13.75
C PHE A 28 16.39 -3.98 -13.69
N GLY A 29 16.63 -4.87 -12.73
CA GLY A 29 17.93 -5.54 -12.56
C GLY A 29 19.09 -4.66 -12.04
N GLN A 30 18.93 -3.33 -12.05
CA GLN A 30 20.04 -2.38 -11.90
C GLN A 30 19.89 -1.45 -10.71
N ILE A 31 18.68 -0.96 -10.43
CA ILE A 31 18.46 0.11 -9.46
C ILE A 31 18.01 -0.49 -8.13
N ILE A 32 18.67 -0.15 -7.03
CA ILE A 32 18.22 -0.55 -5.69
C ILE A 32 17.47 0.62 -5.06
N LEU A 33 16.19 0.41 -4.78
CA LEU A 33 15.36 1.37 -4.03
C LEU A 33 15.16 0.86 -2.61
N ARG A 34 15.37 1.74 -1.63
CA ARG A 34 15.22 1.42 -0.20
C ARG A 34 14.05 2.20 0.38
N TYR A 35 13.18 1.52 1.11
CA TYR A 35 11.97 2.08 1.69
C TYR A 35 11.95 1.89 3.20
N LYS A 36 11.52 2.90 3.94
CA LYS A 36 11.22 2.78 5.37
C LYS A 36 9.88 2.09 5.54
N VAL A 37 9.84 1.05 6.37
CA VAL A 37 8.62 0.34 6.73
C VAL A 37 8.21 0.74 8.14
N GLN A 38 7.03 1.33 8.30
CA GLN A 38 6.55 1.90 9.56
C GLN A 38 5.26 1.20 9.97
N ARG A 39 4.92 1.18 11.27
CA ARG A 39 3.55 0.84 11.67
C ARG A 39 2.60 1.97 11.30
N THR A 40 1.39 1.62 10.88
CA THR A 40 0.31 2.60 10.74
C THR A 40 -0.07 3.15 12.13
N LYS A 41 -0.68 4.34 12.17
CA LYS A 41 -1.03 5.03 13.42
C LYS A 41 -1.99 4.24 14.31
N ASP A 42 -2.87 3.46 13.69
CA ASP A 42 -3.83 2.56 14.34
C ASP A 42 -3.20 1.23 14.79
N GLY A 43 -1.94 0.98 14.46
CA GLY A 43 -1.21 -0.23 14.86
C GLY A 43 -1.56 -1.50 14.09
N ASN A 44 -2.58 -1.48 13.24
CA ASN A 44 -3.09 -2.68 12.55
C ASN A 44 -2.42 -2.99 11.21
N GLY A 45 -1.47 -2.16 10.77
CA GLY A 45 -0.85 -2.32 9.47
C GLY A 45 0.55 -1.72 9.39
N ILE A 46 1.07 -1.76 8.16
CA ILE A 46 2.34 -1.14 7.82
C ILE A 46 2.18 -0.10 6.72
N PHE A 47 2.93 0.98 6.86
CA PHE A 47 3.06 2.07 5.92
C PHE A 47 4.46 2.06 5.31
N ILE A 48 4.53 2.15 3.98
CA ILE A 48 5.79 2.14 3.23
C ILE A 48 6.09 3.56 2.79
N ALA A 49 7.27 4.07 3.15
CA ALA A 49 7.70 5.42 2.82
C ALA A 49 9.03 5.40 2.07
N ALA A 50 9.09 6.10 0.93
CA ALA A 50 10.37 6.39 0.29
C ALA A 50 11.23 7.26 1.22
N PRO A 51 12.56 7.25 1.08
CA PRO A 51 13.44 8.15 1.80
C PRO A 51 13.05 9.58 1.48
N SER A 52 13.03 10.43 2.50
CA SER A 52 12.75 11.85 2.35
C SER A 52 13.83 12.70 3.01
N PHE A 53 13.97 13.92 2.53
CA PHE A 53 14.80 14.96 3.13
C PHE A 53 13.97 16.19 3.42
N LYS A 54 14.38 16.92 4.45
CA LYS A 54 13.79 18.20 4.80
C LYS A 54 14.40 19.27 3.91
N LYS A 55 13.56 20.00 3.19
CA LYS A 55 13.93 21.17 2.41
C LYS A 55 13.34 22.40 3.07
N VAL A 56 14.13 23.47 3.13
CA VAL A 56 13.72 24.77 3.68
C VAL A 56 13.88 25.78 2.57
N ASP A 57 12.78 26.44 2.21
CA ASP A 57 12.80 27.56 1.25
C ASP A 57 11.87 28.69 1.71
N GLN A 58 11.61 29.66 0.81
CA GLN A 58 10.79 30.83 1.11
C GLN A 58 9.35 30.50 1.52
N SER A 59 8.85 29.30 1.17
CA SER A 59 7.52 28.82 1.56
C SER A 59 7.50 28.12 2.93
N GLY A 60 8.68 27.93 3.54
CA GLY A 60 8.86 27.25 4.81
C GLY A 60 9.45 25.85 4.67
N GLU A 61 9.24 25.04 5.71
CA GLU A 61 9.80 23.69 5.80
C GLU A 61 8.87 22.67 5.14
N HIS A 62 9.40 21.90 4.20
CA HIS A 62 8.67 20.82 3.54
C HIS A 62 9.55 19.57 3.38
N TRP A 63 8.90 18.41 3.35
CA TRP A 63 9.57 17.13 3.15
C TRP A 63 9.47 16.72 1.69
N CYS A 64 10.62 16.53 1.04
CA CYS A 64 10.70 16.03 -0.33
C CYS A 64 11.16 14.57 -0.34
N GLN A 65 10.63 13.77 -1.25
CA GLN A 65 11.12 12.42 -1.48
C GLN A 65 12.41 12.46 -2.30
N TRP A 66 13.34 11.55 -2.01
CA TRP A 66 14.60 11.43 -2.77
C TRP A 66 14.39 10.87 -4.18
N PHE A 67 13.33 10.10 -4.37
CA PHE A 67 12.91 9.59 -5.67
C PHE A 67 11.39 9.45 -5.68
N MET A 68 10.82 9.44 -6.88
CA MET A 68 9.42 9.15 -7.12
C MET A 68 9.30 8.17 -8.27
N LEU A 69 8.29 7.30 -8.20
CA LEU A 69 7.87 6.51 -9.34
C LEU A 69 6.69 7.24 -9.97
N ASP A 70 6.85 7.73 -11.20
CA ASP A 70 5.80 8.52 -11.88
C ASP A 70 4.54 7.68 -12.16
N SER A 71 4.71 6.37 -12.32
CA SER A 71 3.60 5.43 -12.49
C SER A 71 3.02 5.02 -11.13
N MET A 72 1.75 5.39 -10.92
CA MET A 72 0.98 4.96 -9.75
C MET A 72 0.88 3.43 -9.65
N SER A 73 0.71 2.73 -10.78
CA SER A 73 0.63 1.26 -10.79
C SER A 73 1.95 0.59 -10.39
N HIS A 74 3.10 1.15 -10.79
CA HIS A 74 4.40 0.68 -10.31
C HIS A 74 4.58 0.96 -8.82
N ASN A 75 4.13 2.13 -8.34
CA ASN A 75 4.17 2.47 -6.93
C ASN A 75 3.36 1.48 -6.07
N GLU A 76 2.14 1.14 -6.52
CA GLU A 76 1.29 0.14 -5.87
C GLU A 76 1.93 -1.24 -5.88
N THR A 77 2.51 -1.65 -7.01
CA THR A 77 3.18 -2.96 -7.15
C THR A 77 4.35 -3.09 -6.18
N VAL A 78 5.21 -2.06 -6.09
CA VAL A 78 6.31 -2.00 -5.13
C VAL A 78 5.79 -2.07 -3.69
N THR A 79 4.78 -1.26 -3.37
CA THR A 79 4.20 -1.21 -2.03
C THR A 79 3.61 -2.57 -1.62
N ASN A 80 2.90 -3.24 -2.52
CA ASN A 80 2.28 -4.55 -2.28
C ASN A 80 3.33 -5.66 -2.13
N LEU A 81 4.39 -5.63 -2.95
CA LEU A 81 5.50 -6.56 -2.83
C LEU A 81 6.17 -6.44 -1.45
N ILE A 82 6.51 -5.22 -1.02
CA ILE A 82 7.14 -4.98 0.27
C ILE A 82 6.21 -5.42 1.40
N LYS A 83 4.92 -5.06 1.34
CA LYS A 83 3.94 -5.48 2.36
C LYS A 83 3.88 -6.99 2.52
N THR A 84 3.82 -7.71 1.39
CA THR A 84 3.75 -9.18 1.37
C THR A 84 4.99 -9.80 1.98
N LYS A 85 6.18 -9.35 1.58
CA LYS A 85 7.46 -9.91 2.02
C LYS A 85 7.77 -9.59 3.48
N VAL A 86 7.48 -8.37 3.93
CA VAL A 86 7.66 -7.99 5.34
C VAL A 86 6.66 -8.72 6.25
N LYS A 87 5.40 -8.86 5.83
CA LYS A 87 4.42 -9.66 6.60
C LYS A 87 4.88 -11.12 6.73
N ALA A 88 5.36 -11.71 5.65
CA ALA A 88 5.91 -13.08 5.68
C ALA A 88 7.12 -13.19 6.61
N HIS A 89 8.02 -12.18 6.60
CA HIS A 89 9.18 -12.14 7.51
C HIS A 89 8.77 -12.24 8.98
N TYR A 90 7.81 -11.42 9.43
CA TYR A 90 7.34 -11.46 10.81
C TYR A 90 6.56 -12.73 11.16
N ASN A 91 5.78 -13.26 10.22
CA ASN A 91 5.06 -14.52 10.44
C ASN A 91 6.01 -15.70 10.59
N SER A 92 7.10 -15.75 9.81
CA SER A 92 8.09 -16.81 9.87
C SER A 92 8.87 -16.84 11.20
N ARG A 93 9.09 -15.67 11.81
CA ARG A 93 9.74 -15.54 13.13
C ARG A 93 8.83 -15.90 14.30
N SER A 94 7.51 -15.79 14.12
CA SER A 94 6.52 -16.01 15.18
C SER A 94 6.16 -17.49 15.39
N GLY A 95 7.06 -18.42 15.06
CA GLY A 95 6.79 -19.86 15.01
C GLY A 95 6.23 -20.44 16.31
N GLY A 96 4.92 -20.73 16.32
CA GLY A 96 4.29 -21.60 17.31
C GLY A 96 2.78 -21.47 17.48
N SER A 97 1.96 -21.73 16.45
CA SER A 97 0.71 -22.54 16.50
C SER A 97 -0.29 -22.22 15.38
N SER A 98 -0.63 -23.27 14.63
CA SER A 98 -1.96 -23.65 14.13
C SER A 98 -2.71 -22.79 13.09
N CYS A 99 -2.99 -23.47 11.95
CA CYS A 99 -4.21 -23.48 11.12
C CYS A 99 -4.81 -22.12 10.67
N ASP A 100 -5.21 -21.85 9.43
CA ASP A 100 -5.69 -22.69 8.35
C ASP A 100 -5.55 -21.95 7.02
N GLN A 101 -5.63 -22.77 5.98
CA GLN A 101 -5.76 -22.42 4.57
C GLN A 101 -6.88 -21.41 4.32
N ASN A 102 -6.68 -20.49 3.39
CA ASN A 102 -7.71 -20.21 2.39
C ASN A 102 -7.05 -19.82 1.08
N GLY A 103 -7.03 -20.83 0.21
CA GLY A 103 -6.59 -20.74 -1.17
C GLY A 103 -7.59 -19.99 -2.05
N PHE A 104 -7.07 -19.65 -3.21
CA PHE A 104 -7.80 -19.26 -4.39
C PHE A 104 -8.92 -20.26 -4.76
N GLY A 105 -10.05 -19.73 -5.22
CA GLY A 105 -10.94 -20.41 -6.17
C GLY A 105 -12.16 -21.12 -5.57
N GLY A 106 -13.36 -20.64 -5.92
CA GLY A 106 -14.61 -21.33 -5.62
C GLY A 106 -15.84 -20.51 -5.99
N TYR A 107 -16.23 -20.55 -7.27
CA TYR A 107 -17.56 -20.17 -7.72
C TYR A 107 -18.62 -21.00 -6.97
N ASN A 108 -19.69 -20.35 -6.51
CA ASN A 108 -20.91 -21.06 -6.14
C ASN A 108 -22.11 -20.38 -6.83
N PRO A 109 -22.70 -20.99 -7.88
CA PRO A 109 -23.93 -20.51 -8.50
C PRO A 109 -25.12 -21.33 -7.98
N SER A 110 -26.13 -20.67 -7.40
CA SER A 110 -27.55 -21.08 -7.27
C SER A 110 -28.15 -20.47 -5.99
N SER A 111 -29.42 -20.08 -5.87
CA SER A 111 -30.48 -19.61 -6.77
C SER A 111 -31.69 -19.38 -5.85
N ALA A 112 -32.25 -18.17 -5.77
CA ALA A 112 -33.64 -17.87 -5.37
C ALA A 112 -33.85 -16.33 -5.41
N GLN A 113 -34.33 -15.81 -6.54
CA GLN A 113 -35.71 -15.34 -6.76
C GLN A 113 -36.07 -13.97 -6.14
N LYS A 114 -35.85 -12.93 -6.95
CA LYS A 114 -36.84 -11.98 -7.51
C LYS A 114 -37.85 -11.31 -6.55
N ALA A 115 -37.67 -10.00 -6.34
CA ALA A 115 -38.72 -8.98 -6.54
C ALA A 115 -38.12 -7.55 -6.60
N ALA A 116 -38.23 -6.91 -7.76
CA ALA A 116 -38.31 -5.45 -7.92
C ALA A 116 -39.82 -5.07 -7.88
N PRO A 117 -40.27 -3.81 -7.71
CA PRO A 117 -39.62 -2.58 -8.16
C PRO A 117 -39.77 -1.35 -7.23
N ALA A 118 -39.00 -0.28 -7.49
CA ALA A 118 -39.51 1.09 -7.64
C ALA A 118 -38.36 2.08 -7.88
N SER A 119 -38.49 2.79 -8.99
CA SER A 119 -37.72 3.95 -9.43
C SER A 119 -37.90 5.17 -8.51
N ASN A 120 -36.82 5.91 -8.25
CA ASN A 120 -36.78 7.36 -8.03
C ASN A 120 -35.33 7.77 -8.40
N GLY A 121 -35.06 8.39 -9.54
CA GLY A 121 -35.49 9.75 -9.86
C GLY A 121 -34.46 10.73 -9.28
N TRP A 122 -33.29 10.85 -9.91
CA TRP A 122 -32.29 11.86 -9.56
C TRP A 122 -32.83 13.23 -9.98
N GLY A 123 -33.46 13.92 -9.02
CA GLY A 123 -33.97 15.28 -9.20
C GLY A 123 -32.85 16.31 -9.10
N SER A 124 -32.60 16.99 -10.21
CA SER A 124 -31.95 18.30 -10.27
C SER A 124 -32.90 19.38 -9.72
N GLN A 125 -32.50 20.13 -8.69
CA GLN A 125 -33.01 21.47 -8.35
C GLN A 125 -31.89 22.19 -7.59
N LEU A 126 -31.28 23.27 -8.08
CA LEU A 126 -31.74 24.62 -8.47
C LEU A 126 -31.30 25.65 -7.42
N LEU A 127 -30.71 26.71 -7.95
CA LEU A 127 -30.14 27.88 -7.30
C LEU A 127 -31.14 28.60 -6.39
N SER A 128 -30.67 29.10 -5.25
CA SER A 128 -31.37 30.12 -4.47
C SER A 128 -30.73 31.49 -4.71
N PRO A 129 -31.49 32.55 -5.02
CA PRO A 129 -30.96 33.91 -5.07
C PRO A 129 -30.86 34.53 -3.67
N ARG A 130 -29.77 35.26 -3.42
CA ARG A 130 -29.56 36.11 -2.26
C ARG A 130 -30.15 37.49 -2.58
N THR A 131 -31.25 37.87 -1.94
CA THR A 131 -31.75 39.24 -1.96
C THR A 131 -30.92 40.14 -1.04
N ALA A 132 -30.91 41.42 -1.42
CA ALA A 132 -30.09 42.53 -0.94
C ALA A 132 -30.13 42.78 0.58
#